data_AF-A0A661BE92-F1
#
_entry.id   AF-A0A661BE92-F1
#
_cell.length_a   1.000
_cell.length_b   1.000
_cell.length_c   1.000
_cell.angle_alpha   90.00
_cell.angle_beta   90.00
_cell.angle_gamma   90.00
#
_symmetry.space_group_name_H-M   'P 1'
#
loop_
_entity.id
_entity.type
_entity.pdbx_description
1 polymer ?
#
loop_
_entity_poly.entity_id
_entity_poly.type
_entity_poly.pdbx_seq_one_letter_code
_entity_poly.pdbx_strand_id
1 'polypeptide(L)'
;MELSEQVLNSIVYETRKVKGWLKFLGIVFIVSGGLQALTIVGILVAWLPIWMGVLLLQAGKFADSFLAEQNPSRLVEMFRKLRIYFVVQGILIIVSLALVILMLIFYLIIGISLFGIMSQEMGTF
;
A
#
# COMPACT_ATOMS: atom_id res chain seq x y z
N MET A 1 18.37 -27.57 -21.10
CA MET A 1 19.31 -26.67 -20.41
C MET A 1 19.20 -25.24 -20.93
N GLU A 2 19.08 -25.00 -22.24
CA GLU A 2 18.89 -23.64 -22.79
C GLU A 2 17.64 -22.93 -22.26
N LEU A 3 16.50 -23.64 -22.17
CA LEU A 3 15.25 -23.10 -21.64
C LEU A 3 15.38 -22.62 -20.17
N SER A 4 16.07 -23.38 -19.31
CA SER A 4 16.23 -23.02 -17.90
C SER A 4 17.13 -21.80 -17.71
N GLU A 5 18.19 -21.67 -18.51
CA GLU A 5 19.06 -20.50 -18.47
C GLU A 5 18.35 -19.26 -19.03
N GLN A 6 17.56 -19.41 -20.09
CA GLN A 6 16.77 -18.31 -20.64
C GLN A 6 15.75 -17.79 -19.62
N VAL A 7 15.06 -18.69 -18.91
CA VAL A 7 14.15 -18.33 -17.82
C VAL A 7 14.90 -17.63 -16.69
N LEU A 8 16.04 -18.17 -16.25
CA LEU A 8 16.85 -17.55 -15.20
C LEU A 8 17.31 -16.14 -15.59
N ASN A 9 17.82 -15.95 -16.81
CA ASN A 9 18.26 -14.66 -17.32
C ASN A 9 17.11 -13.65 -17.37
N SER A 10 15.92 -14.10 -17.75
CA SER A 10 14.71 -13.28 -17.76
C SER A 10 14.30 -12.85 -16.34
N ILE A 11 14.33 -13.78 -15.38
CA ILE A 11 14.04 -13.49 -13.97
C ILE A 11 15.07 -12.52 -13.38
N VAL A 12 16.36 -12.71 -13.67
CA VAL A 12 17.44 -11.81 -13.22
C VAL A 12 17.24 -10.41 -13.78
N TYR A 13 16.91 -10.30 -15.07
CA TYR A 13 16.66 -9.03 -15.74
C TYR A 13 15.47 -8.28 -15.12
N GLU A 14 14.34 -8.96 -14.92
CA GLU A 14 13.15 -8.35 -14.32
C GLU A 14 13.34 -8.02 -12.83
N THR A 15 14.02 -8.90 -12.09
CA THR A 15 14.32 -8.65 -10.67
C THR A 15 15.20 -7.41 -10.49
N ARG A 16 16.14 -7.16 -11.42
CA ARG A 16 16.97 -5.95 -11.42
C ARG A 16 16.15 -4.67 -11.56
N LYS A 17 15.13 -4.67 -12.41
CA LYS A 17 14.22 -3.52 -12.59
C LYS A 17 13.36 -3.30 -11.35
N VAL A 18 12.75 -4.37 -10.83
CA VAL A 18 11.79 -4.27 -9.72
C VAL A 18 12.49 -3.91 -8.40
N LYS A 19 13.70 -4.40 -8.15
CA LYS A 19 14.47 -4.11 -6.93
C LYS A 19 14.52 -2.62 -6.58
N GLY A 20 14.80 -1.76 -7.57
CA GLY A 20 14.90 -0.31 -7.36
C GLY A 20 13.58 0.28 -6.85
N TRP A 21 12.48 -0.09 -7.50
CA TRP A 21 11.13 0.35 -7.14
C TRP A 21 10.71 -0.14 -5.75
N LEU A 22 11.03 -1.37 -5.38
CA LEU A 22 10.73 -1.89 -4.05
C LEU A 22 11.40 -1.06 -2.95
N LYS A 23 12.67 -0.71 -3.14
CA LYS A 23 13.39 0.12 -2.15
C LYS A 23 12.89 1.55 -2.12
N PHE A 24 12.67 2.14 -3.30
CA PHE A 24 12.14 3.50 -3.41
C PHE A 24 10.79 3.63 -2.72
N LEU A 25 9.82 2.79 -3.10
CA LEU A 25 8.50 2.79 -2.47
C LEU A 25 8.58 2.49 -0.98
N GLY A 26 9.44 1.55 -0.57
CA GLY A 26 9.67 1.26 0.83
C GLY A 26 10.09 2.49 1.65
N ILE A 27 11.02 3.29 1.13
CA ILE A 27 11.45 4.55 1.77
C ILE A 27 10.30 5.56 1.80
N VAL A 28 9.59 5.75 0.68
CA VAL A 28 8.46 6.67 0.58
C VAL A 28 7.38 6.34 1.61
N PHE A 29 7.03 5.06 1.76
CA PHE A 29 6.04 4.61 2.75
C PHE A 29 6.48 4.89 4.19
N ILE A 30 7.75 4.63 4.52
CA ILE A 30 8.27 4.88 5.86
C ILE A 30 8.28 6.38 6.17
N VAL A 31 8.77 7.21 5.25
CA VAL A 31 8.81 8.67 5.42
C VAL A 31 7.40 9.22 5.53
N SER A 32 6.49 8.82 4.65
CA SER A 32 5.09 9.27 4.68
C SER A 32 4.38 8.86 5.97
N GLY A 33 4.61 7.62 6.44
CA GLY A 33 4.08 7.17 7.72
C GLY A 33 4.68 7.93 8.91
N GLY A 34 5.99 8.23 8.87
CA GLY A 34 6.64 9.07 9.88
C GLY A 34 6.05 10.48 9.95
N LEU A 35 5.74 11.09 8.80
CA LEU A 35 5.06 12.39 8.75
C LEU A 35 3.62 12.31 9.31
N GLN A 36 2.89 11.23 9.02
CA GLN A 36 1.55 11.02 9.59
C GLN A 36 1.58 10.86 11.11
N ALA A 37 2.61 10.19 11.65
CA ALA A 37 2.79 9.98 13.08
C ALA A 37 2.94 11.29 13.89
N LEU A 38 3.24 12.42 13.23
CA LEU A 38 3.32 13.74 13.88
C LEU A 38 1.96 14.28 14.32
N THR A 39 0.85 13.67 13.87
CA THR A 39 -0.51 14.06 14.25
C THR A 39 -1.05 13.14 15.35
N ILE A 40 -1.89 13.66 16.26
CA ILE A 40 -2.49 12.90 17.37
C ILE A 40 -3.27 11.67 16.85
N VAL A 41 -4.00 11.83 15.75
CA VAL A 41 -4.72 10.72 15.12
C VAL A 41 -3.77 9.80 14.36
N GLY A 42 -2.80 10.38 13.65
CA GLY A 42 -1.91 9.63 12.79
C GLY A 42 -0.96 8.70 13.55
N ILE A 43 -0.58 8.99 14.80
CA ILE A 43 0.25 8.07 15.59
C ILE A 43 -0.41 6.68 15.80
N LEU A 44 -1.75 6.63 15.82
CA LEU A 44 -2.51 5.37 15.97
C LEU A 44 -2.53 4.54 14.67
N VAL A 45 -2.33 5.17 13.52
CA VAL A 45 -2.52 4.54 12.20
C VAL A 45 -1.19 4.41 11.43
N ALA A 46 -0.21 5.25 11.72
CA ALA A 46 1.07 5.36 11.01
C ALA A 46 1.92 4.08 11.06
N TRP A 47 1.71 3.21 12.04
CA TRP A 47 2.41 1.93 12.14
C TRP A 47 2.19 1.04 10.91
N LEU A 48 1.00 1.09 10.29
CA LEU A 48 0.66 0.31 9.10
C LEU A 48 1.48 0.73 7.88
N PRO A 49 1.45 2.01 7.42
CA PRO A 49 2.29 2.48 6.32
C PRO A 49 3.79 2.22 6.54
N ILE A 50 4.30 2.43 7.77
CA ILE A 50 5.71 2.20 8.09
C ILE A 50 6.06 0.73 7.92
N TRP A 51 5.27 -0.18 8.50
CA TRP A 51 5.49 -1.62 8.39
C TRP A 51 5.44 -2.10 6.94
N MET A 52 4.51 -1.55 6.15
CA MET A 52 4.40 -1.83 4.72
C MET A 52 5.64 -1.39 3.94
N GLY A 53 6.19 -0.22 4.27
CA GLY A 53 7.46 0.23 3.70
C GLY A 53 8.63 -0.68 4.08
N VAL A 54 8.67 -1.17 5.31
CA VAL A 54 9.68 -2.15 5.78
C VAL A 54 9.58 -3.48 4.99
N LEU A 55 8.38 -3.97 4.70
CA LEU A 55 8.19 -5.18 3.88
C LEU A 55 8.74 -5.00 2.46
N LEU A 56 8.50 -3.85 1.83
CA LEU A 56 9.03 -3.54 0.50
C LEU A 56 10.55 -3.42 0.51
N LEU A 57 11.13 -2.79 1.54
CA LEU A 57 12.58 -2.74 1.70
C LEU A 57 13.19 -4.14 1.87
N GLN A 58 12.56 -5.01 2.66
CA GLN A 58 13.01 -6.39 2.81
C GLN A 58 12.92 -7.16 1.50
N ALA A 59 11.83 -7.01 0.73
CA ALA A 59 11.70 -7.61 -0.59
C ALA A 59 12.83 -7.14 -1.53
N GLY A 60 13.15 -5.84 -1.53
CA GLY A 60 14.28 -5.29 -2.30
C GLY A 60 15.65 -5.82 -1.84
N LYS A 61 15.83 -6.13 -0.55
CA LYS A 61 17.05 -6.77 -0.03
C LYS A 61 17.18 -8.23 -0.49
N PHE A 62 16.08 -8.98 -0.50
CA PHE A 62 16.10 -10.35 -1.03
C PHE A 62 16.32 -10.39 -2.54
N ALA A 63 15.78 -9.40 -3.28
CA ALA A 63 16.08 -9.21 -4.69
C ALA A 63 17.58 -8.98 -4.92
N ASP A 64 18.24 -8.20 -4.07
CA ASP A 64 19.69 -8.01 -4.10
C ASP A 64 20.47 -9.31 -3.91
N SER A 65 20.14 -10.06 -2.86
CA SER A 65 20.78 -11.34 -2.58
C SER A 65 20.56 -12.34 -3.72
N PHE A 66 19.37 -12.36 -4.33
CA PHE A 66 19.12 -13.19 -5.51
C PHE A 66 19.98 -12.78 -6.71
N LEU A 67 20.13 -11.48 -6.99
CA LEU A 67 20.94 -11.01 -8.12
C LEU A 67 22.44 -11.30 -7.94
N ALA A 68 22.92 -11.37 -6.70
CA ALA A 68 24.31 -11.67 -6.38
C ALA A 68 24.61 -13.18 -6.35
N GLU A 69 23.74 -13.96 -5.71
CA GLU A 69 23.96 -15.39 -5.45
C GLU A 69 23.28 -16.30 -6.48
N GLN A 70 22.34 -15.77 -7.28
CA GLN A 70 21.43 -16.52 -8.17
C GLN A 70 20.70 -17.68 -7.49
N ASN A 71 20.55 -17.61 -6.16
CA ASN A 71 19.93 -18.64 -5.35
C ASN A 71 18.39 -18.49 -5.35
N PRO A 72 17.63 -19.45 -5.91
CA PRO A 72 16.18 -19.37 -6.01
C PRO A 72 15.46 -19.17 -4.67
N SER A 73 16.04 -19.62 -3.55
CA SER A 73 15.47 -19.44 -2.22
C SER A 73 15.27 -17.95 -1.88
N ARG A 74 16.22 -17.08 -2.27
CA ARG A 74 16.13 -15.63 -2.07
C ARG A 74 14.96 -15.01 -2.85
N LEU A 75 14.71 -15.51 -4.05
CA LEU A 75 13.58 -15.06 -4.86
C LEU A 75 12.24 -15.42 -4.20
N VAL A 76 12.14 -16.61 -3.62
CA VAL A 76 10.96 -17.04 -2.85
C VAL A 76 10.75 -16.13 -1.64
N GLU A 77 11.81 -15.75 -0.93
CA GLU A 77 11.72 -14.82 0.20
C GLU A 77 11.23 -13.43 -0.22
N MET A 78 11.70 -12.92 -1.37
CA MET A 78 11.19 -11.67 -1.96
C MET A 78 9.67 -11.75 -2.20
N PHE A 79 9.20 -12.78 -2.90
CA PHE A 79 7.78 -12.97 -3.18
C PHE A 79 6.94 -13.18 -1.93
N ARG A 80 7.49 -13.84 -0.89
CA ARG A 80 6.80 -13.98 0.40
C ARG A 80 6.52 -12.63 1.05
N LYS A 81 7.45 -11.68 0.99
CA LYS A 81 7.26 -10.31 1.49
C LYS A 81 6.26 -9.54 0.65
N LEU A 82 6.35 -9.65 -0.68
CA LEU A 82 5.39 -9.03 -1.60
C LEU A 82 3.97 -9.56 -1.40
N ARG A 83 3.80 -10.86 -1.19
CA ARG A 83 2.49 -11.46 -0.89
C ARG A 83 1.87 -10.85 0.35
N ILE A 84 2.62 -10.72 1.43
CA ILE A 84 2.13 -10.09 2.67
C ILE A 84 1.72 -8.64 2.38
N TYR A 85 2.55 -7.88 1.67
CA TYR A 85 2.24 -6.51 1.28
C TYR A 85 0.92 -6.43 0.50
N PHE A 86 0.76 -7.20 -0.57
CA PHE A 86 -0.45 -7.13 -1.42
C PHE A 86 -1.71 -7.61 -0.71
N VAL A 87 -1.62 -8.64 0.14
CA VAL A 87 -2.77 -9.09 0.95
C VAL A 87 -3.24 -7.98 1.88
N VAL A 88 -2.31 -7.33 2.58
CA VAL A 88 -2.64 -6.21 3.48
C VAL A 88 -3.22 -5.04 2.70
N GLN A 89 -2.62 -4.67 1.56
CA GLN A 89 -3.18 -3.63 0.69
C GLN A 89 -4.60 -3.96 0.23
N GLY A 90 -4.84 -5.21 -0.19
CA GLY A 90 -6.17 -5.66 -0.61
C GLY A 90 -7.20 -5.51 0.50
N ILE A 91 -6.86 -5.90 1.73
CA ILE A 91 -7.74 -5.73 2.91
C ILE A 91 -7.99 -4.25 3.20
N LEU A 92 -6.95 -3.42 3.18
CA LEU A 92 -7.09 -1.97 3.42
C LEU A 92 -7.98 -1.30 2.37
N ILE A 93 -7.86 -1.69 1.10
CA ILE A 93 -8.71 -1.18 0.02
C ILE A 93 -10.17 -1.52 0.32
N ILE A 94 -10.48 -2.77 0.67
CA ILE A 94 -11.86 -3.20 0.99
C ILE A 94 -12.43 -2.39 2.15
N VAL A 95 -11.66 -2.24 3.24
CA VAL A 95 -12.08 -1.45 4.41
C VAL A 95 -12.29 0.01 4.04
N SER A 96 -11.38 0.60 3.26
CA SER A 96 -11.50 1.99 2.82
C SER A 96 -12.73 2.24 1.95
N LEU A 97 -13.05 1.32 1.02
CA LEU A 97 -14.24 1.40 0.18
C LEU A 97 -15.52 1.31 1.02
N ALA A 98 -15.56 0.41 2.01
CA ALA A 98 -16.68 0.32 2.93
C ALA A 98 -16.89 1.63 3.71
N LEU A 99 -15.82 2.23 4.24
CA LEU A 99 -15.88 3.50 4.96
C LEU A 99 -16.31 4.67 4.05
N VAL A 100 -15.83 4.71 2.80
CA VAL A 100 -16.25 5.73 1.83
C VAL A 100 -17.74 5.65 1.53
N ILE A 101 -18.29 4.44 1.33
CA ILE A 101 -19.72 4.25 1.10
C ILE A 101 -20.54 4.73 2.31
N LEU A 102 -20.12 4.35 3.52
CA LEU A 102 -20.78 4.79 4.75
C LEU A 102 -20.74 6.31 4.90
N MET A 103 -19.59 6.94 4.65
CA MET A 103 -19.45 8.40 4.68
C MET A 103 -20.33 9.08 3.64
N LEU A 104 -20.42 8.56 2.41
CA LEU A 104 -21.30 9.12 1.37
C LEU A 104 -22.76 9.09 1.78
N ILE A 105 -23.25 7.97 2.34
CA ILE A 105 -24.62 7.87 2.87
C ILE A 105 -24.84 8.89 3.98
N PHE A 106 -23.89 9.00 4.91
CA PHE A 106 -23.97 9.95 6.02
C PHE A 106 -24.03 11.40 5.54
N TYR A 107 -23.16 11.80 4.60
CA TYR A 107 -23.16 13.14 4.02
C TYR A 107 -24.43 13.45 3.22
N LEU A 108 -24.99 12.47 2.51
CA LEU A 108 -26.26 12.64 1.79
C LEU A 108 -27.42 12.90 2.74
N ILE A 109 -27.52 12.13 3.83
CA ILE A 109 -28.58 12.31 4.84
C ILE A 109 -28.48 13.71 5.47
N ILE A 110 -27.28 14.11 5.89
CA ILE A 110 -27.04 15.44 6.47
C ILE A 110 -27.30 16.55 5.46
N GLY A 111 -26.86 16.39 4.21
CA GLY A 111 -27.08 17.38 3.16
C GLY A 111 -28.57 17.61 2.88
N ILE A 112 -29.34 16.53 2.79
CA ILE A 112 -30.80 16.60 2.58
C ILE A 112 -31.49 17.24 3.80
N SER A 113 -31.10 16.88 5.03
CA SER A 113 -31.73 17.43 6.23
C SER A 113 -31.44 18.92 6.39
N LEU A 114 -30.20 19.36 6.16
CA LEU A 114 -29.83 20.77 6.18
C LEU A 114 -30.55 21.56 5.08
N PHE A 115 -30.62 21.02 3.86
CA PHE A 115 -31.38 21.64 2.77
C PHE A 115 -32.88 21.77 3.10
N GLY A 116 -33.45 20.76 3.77
CA GLY A 116 -34.84 20.81 4.24
C GLY A 116 -35.08 21.92 5.25
N ILE A 117 -34.18 22.10 6.22
CA ILE A 117 -34.26 23.17 7.23
C ILE A 117 -34.15 24.55 6.55
N MET A 118 -33.17 24.73 5.66
CA MET A 118 -32.98 26.01 4.97
C MET A 118 -34.15 26.37 4.04
N SER A 119 -34.76 25.38 3.40
CA SER A 119 -35.93 25.64 2.52
C SER A 119 -37.18 26.05 3.31
N GLN A 120 -37.35 25.58 4.55
CA GLN A 120 -38.43 26.02 5.43
C GLN A 120 -38.28 27.50 5.83
N GLU A 121 -37.09 27.94 6.23
CA GLU A 121 -36.87 29.35 6.63
C GLU A 121 -37.03 30.34 5.46
N MET A 122 -36.67 29.92 4.24
CA MET A 122 -36.84 30.74 3.03
C MET A 122 -38.29 30.81 2.54
N GLY A 123 -39.16 29.88 2.96
CA GLY A 123 -40.58 29.85 2.59
C GLY A 123 -41.50 30.65 3.53
N THR A 124 -40.96 31.24 4.60
CA THR A 124 -41.70 31.96 5.65
C THR A 124 -41.63 33.50 5.55
N PHE A 125 -41.35 34.06 4.37
CA PHE A 125 -41.44 35.50 4.07
C PHE A 125 -42.62 35.83 3.15
#